data_AF-A0A931BNW9-F1
#
_entry.id   AF-A0A931BNW9-F1
#
_cell.length_a   1.000
_cell.length_b   1.000
_cell.length_c   1.000
_cell.angle_alpha   90.00
_cell.angle_beta   90.00
_cell.angle_gamma   90.00
#
_symmetry.space_group_name_H-M   'P 1'
#
loop_
_entity.id
_entity.type
_entity.pdbx_description
1 polymer ?
#
loop_
_entity_poly.entity_id
_entity_poly.type
_entity_poly.pdbx_seq_one_letter_code
_entity_poly.pdbx_strand_id
1 'polypeptide(L)'
;MSLDSDGASAPSEESAKGQSRPEWTLRPGRLRRPSATLRALRRLVRISLGLILLWVSAVIWLGLLYWVVPPVSTLMLGRWISFQPVSRDYVNLENISPHLPLAVLTSEDSRFCQHGGVDWDALREVVAAADEDGPSRGASTIPMQTAKNLFLWPGRSYLRKGLELPVALYLDLIWSKQRMMEAYLNVAEWGEGIFGAEAAAQKYFRKPARNLTRREAALLATALPNPLVRNPSRPSARHRVLAERLMARMEGAAPFSDCLKN
;
A
#
# COMPACT_ATOMS: atom_id res chain seq x y z
N MET A 1 76.72 78.57 43.36
CA MET A 1 77.51 77.51 42.72
C MET A 1 77.49 76.33 43.69
N SER A 2 76.47 75.48 43.59
CA SER A 2 76.35 74.31 42.71
C SER A 2 76.82 73.03 43.39
N LEU A 3 75.82 72.17 43.68
CA LEU A 3 75.84 70.68 43.57
C LEU A 3 76.61 69.93 44.68
N ASP A 4 76.23 68.74 45.15
CA ASP A 4 75.13 67.82 44.85
C ASP A 4 75.13 66.70 45.92
N SER A 5 74.03 65.92 45.93
CA SER A 5 73.91 64.50 46.31
C SER A 5 74.10 64.16 47.80
N ASP A 6 73.15 63.59 48.55
CA ASP A 6 72.20 62.47 48.39
C ASP A 6 72.59 61.41 49.43
N GLY A 7 71.64 61.03 50.28
CA GLY A 7 71.85 60.04 51.32
C GLY A 7 70.53 59.68 51.97
N ALA A 8 69.86 58.71 51.38
CA ALA A 8 68.49 58.31 51.59
C ALA A 8 68.12 57.92 53.04
N SER A 9 66.94 58.39 53.43
CA SER A 9 66.14 57.98 54.58
C SER A 9 65.41 56.66 54.30
N ALA A 10 65.43 55.75 55.29
CA ALA A 10 64.56 54.58 55.31
C ALA A 10 63.37 54.85 56.23
N PRO A 11 62.11 54.63 55.76
CA PRO A 11 61.01 54.38 56.67
C PRO A 11 60.38 52.99 56.46
N SER A 12 60.26 52.29 57.59
CA SER A 12 59.17 51.39 58.02
C SER A 12 58.46 50.49 57.01
N GLU A 13 58.56 49.19 57.27
CA GLU A 13 57.71 48.12 56.74
C GLU A 13 56.22 48.42 56.95
N GLU A 14 55.54 48.79 55.86
CA GLU A 14 54.08 48.84 55.79
C GLU A 14 53.56 47.49 55.25
N SER A 15 52.69 46.90 56.05
CA SER A 15 51.97 45.64 55.83
C SER A 15 51.33 45.55 54.43
N ALA A 16 51.94 44.75 53.54
CA ALA A 16 51.36 44.40 52.26
C ALA A 16 50.19 43.41 52.45
N LYS A 17 48.98 43.96 52.39
CA LYS A 17 47.72 43.21 52.31
C LYS A 17 47.78 42.16 51.20
N GLY A 18 47.47 40.91 51.55
CA GLY A 18 47.36 39.78 50.64
C GLY A 18 46.38 40.05 49.51
N GLN A 19 46.89 40.03 48.29
CA GLN A 19 46.09 40.08 47.07
C GLN A 19 45.96 38.65 46.54
N SER A 20 44.86 38.00 46.88
CA SER A 20 44.49 36.69 46.33
C SER A 20 44.15 36.83 44.84
N ARG A 21 44.87 36.09 43.99
CA ARG A 21 44.54 35.97 42.57
C ARG A 21 43.21 35.20 42.43
N PRO A 22 42.24 35.66 41.62
CA PRO A 22 41.06 34.86 41.33
C PRO A 22 41.47 33.71 40.40
N GLU A 23 41.43 32.50 40.93
CA GLU A 23 41.58 31.28 40.16
C GLU A 23 40.31 31.08 39.32
N TRP A 24 40.37 31.39 38.03
CA TRP A 24 39.29 31.13 37.08
C TRP A 24 39.21 29.63 36.81
N THR A 25 38.65 28.86 37.74
CA THR A 25 38.24 27.49 37.47
C THR A 25 37.07 27.55 36.49
N LEU A 26 37.33 27.27 35.21
CA LEU A 26 36.28 27.01 34.22
C LEU A 26 35.52 25.76 34.68
N ARG A 27 34.40 25.95 35.39
CA ARG A 27 33.48 24.87 35.70
C ARG A 27 33.03 24.27 34.36
N PRO A 28 33.24 22.97 34.10
CA PRO A 28 32.75 22.37 32.87
C PRO A 28 31.23 22.55 32.87
N GLY A 29 30.73 23.30 31.89
CA GLY A 29 29.30 23.54 31.73
C GLY A 29 28.58 22.21 31.70
N ARG A 30 27.70 21.96 32.68
CA ARG A 30 26.87 20.75 32.69
C ARG A 30 26.08 20.71 31.39
N LEU A 31 26.44 19.80 30.49
CA LEU A 31 25.64 19.47 29.32
C LEU A 31 24.22 19.21 29.79
N ARG A 32 23.30 20.10 29.41
CA ARG A 32 21.91 20.11 29.84
C ARG A 32 21.28 18.80 29.37
N ARG A 33 21.10 17.83 30.29
CA ARG A 33 20.52 16.51 29.97
C ARG A 33 19.17 16.75 29.29
N PRO A 34 18.88 16.12 28.14
CA PRO A 34 17.61 16.34 27.45
C PRO A 34 16.44 16.04 28.40
N SER A 35 15.42 16.87 28.36
CA SER A 35 14.22 16.73 29.20
C SER A 35 13.61 15.34 29.03
N ALA A 36 12.96 14.82 30.08
CA ALA A 36 12.30 13.52 30.04
C ALA A 36 11.32 13.40 28.85
N THR A 37 10.68 14.50 28.47
CA THR A 37 9.78 14.64 27.31
C THR A 37 10.50 14.40 25.97
N LEU A 38 11.69 14.99 25.77
CA LEU A 38 12.50 14.76 24.56
C LEU A 38 12.97 13.31 24.44
N ARG A 39 13.27 12.65 25.56
CA ARG A 39 13.64 11.23 25.57
C ARG A 39 12.45 10.32 25.25
N ALA A 40 11.27 10.62 25.78
CA ALA A 40 10.04 9.90 25.47
C ALA A 40 9.65 10.05 23.99
N LEU A 41 9.70 11.27 23.46
CA LEU A 41 9.44 11.54 22.04
C LEU A 41 10.42 10.78 21.13
N ARG A 42 11.72 10.81 21.43
CA ARG A 42 12.72 10.04 20.68
C ARG A 42 12.47 8.53 20.72
N ARG A 43 11.98 7.99 21.84
CA ARG A 43 11.60 6.57 21.94
C ARG A 43 10.39 6.27 21.06
N LEU A 44 9.34 7.10 21.10
CA LEU A 44 8.15 6.93 20.27
C LEU A 44 8.48 6.99 18.78
N VAL A 45 9.31 7.95 18.36
CA VAL A 45 9.78 8.05 16.97
C VAL A 45 10.56 6.81 16.55
N ARG A 46 11.48 6.31 17.40
CA ARG A 46 12.25 5.08 17.12
C ARG A 46 11.35 3.84 17.02
N ILE A 47 10.36 3.71 17.91
CA ILE A 47 9.40 2.60 17.86
C ILE A 47 8.57 2.69 16.58
N SER A 48 8.05 3.87 16.25
CA SER A 48 7.25 4.09 15.04
C SER A 48 8.06 3.78 13.77
N LEU A 49 9.30 4.26 13.70
CA LEU A 49 10.21 3.94 12.60
C LEU A 49 10.50 2.44 12.52
N GLY A 50 10.72 1.78 13.67
CA GLY A 50 10.93 0.33 13.73
C GLY A 50 9.72 -0.46 13.21
N LEU A 51 8.50 -0.04 13.56
CA LEU A 51 7.27 -0.66 13.06
C LEU A 51 7.09 -0.46 11.55
N ILE A 52 7.40 0.74 11.04
CA ILE A 52 7.36 1.02 9.59
C ILE A 52 8.38 0.14 8.86
N LEU A 53 9.62 0.05 9.35
CA LEU A 53 10.66 -0.79 8.74
C LEU A 53 10.29 -2.27 8.78
N LEU A 54 9.69 -2.74 9.89
CA LEU A 54 9.18 -4.10 10.00
C LEU A 54 8.09 -4.37 8.97
N TRP A 55 7.13 -3.45 8.82
CA TRP A 55 6.05 -3.59 7.84
C TRP A 55 6.59 -3.57 6.40
N VAL A 56 7.50 -2.66 6.07
CA VAL A 56 8.16 -2.61 4.75
C VAL A 56 8.92 -3.90 4.47
N SER A 57 9.68 -4.41 5.45
CA SER A 57 10.37 -5.69 5.35
C SER A 57 9.38 -6.84 5.10
N ALA A 58 8.27 -6.87 5.83
CA ALA A 58 7.22 -7.87 5.62
C ALA A 58 6.62 -7.79 4.21
N VAL A 59 6.33 -6.60 3.68
CA VAL A 59 5.83 -6.42 2.31
C VAL A 59 6.83 -6.94 1.28
N ILE A 60 8.13 -6.66 1.46
CA ILE A 60 9.18 -7.13 0.54
C ILE A 60 9.28 -8.66 0.58
N TRP A 61 9.42 -9.24 1.77
CA TRP A 61 9.60 -10.69 1.89
C TRP A 61 8.36 -11.47 1.48
N LEU A 62 7.16 -11.00 1.83
CA LEU A 62 5.92 -11.62 1.40
C LEU A 62 5.67 -11.41 -0.09
N GLY A 63 6.01 -10.26 -0.67
CA GLY A 63 5.91 -10.04 -2.12
C GLY A 63 6.78 -11.01 -2.92
N LEU A 64 8.02 -11.25 -2.46
CA LEU A 64 8.90 -12.27 -3.02
C LEU A 64 8.36 -13.69 -2.81
N LEU A 65 7.84 -14.01 -1.63
CA LEU A 65 7.25 -15.32 -1.34
C LEU A 65 6.03 -15.58 -2.25
N TYR A 66 5.09 -14.63 -2.29
CA TYR A 66 3.87 -14.67 -3.07
C TYR A 66 4.09 -14.59 -4.58
N TRP A 67 5.32 -14.35 -5.04
CA TRP A 67 5.67 -14.54 -6.44
C TRP A 67 5.48 -15.99 -6.88
N VAL A 68 5.73 -16.95 -5.98
CA VAL A 68 5.69 -18.39 -6.28
C VAL A 68 4.60 -19.16 -5.52
N VAL A 69 4.23 -18.74 -4.31
CA VAL A 69 3.18 -19.43 -3.53
C VAL A 69 1.83 -18.72 -3.60
N PRO A 70 0.69 -19.43 -3.51
CA PRO A 70 -0.63 -18.83 -3.48
C PRO A 70 -0.78 -17.76 -2.38
N PRO A 71 -1.04 -16.48 -2.72
CA PRO A 71 -1.12 -15.42 -1.73
C PRO A 71 -2.39 -15.52 -0.88
N VAL A 72 -2.33 -15.07 0.37
CA VAL A 72 -3.50 -14.95 1.26
C VAL A 72 -3.80 -13.47 1.49
N SER A 73 -5.07 -13.07 1.38
CA SER A 73 -5.48 -11.67 1.57
C SER A 73 -5.66 -11.32 3.05
N THR A 74 -5.45 -10.06 3.40
CA THR A 74 -5.71 -9.54 4.76
C THR A 74 -7.19 -9.67 5.14
N LEU A 75 -8.10 -9.61 4.16
CA LEU A 75 -9.53 -9.87 4.37
C LEU A 75 -9.80 -11.32 4.79
N MET A 76 -9.16 -12.30 4.15
CA MET A 76 -9.26 -13.71 4.56
C MET A 76 -8.72 -13.91 5.98
N LEU A 77 -7.56 -13.32 6.30
CA LEU A 77 -6.99 -13.36 7.64
C LEU A 77 -7.93 -12.77 8.69
N GLY A 78 -8.53 -11.60 8.41
CA GLY A 78 -9.49 -10.95 9.29
C GLY A 78 -10.73 -11.80 9.56
N ARG A 79 -11.24 -12.50 8.54
CA ARG A 79 -12.36 -13.44 8.67
C ARG A 79 -11.98 -14.64 9.53
N TRP A 80 -10.82 -15.27 9.30
CA TRP A 80 -10.37 -16.40 10.12
C TRP A 80 -10.16 -16.03 11.59
N ILE A 81 -9.56 -14.88 11.88
CA ILE A 81 -9.39 -14.38 13.25
C ILE A 81 -10.76 -14.12 13.92
N SER A 82 -11.75 -13.72 13.12
CA SER A 82 -13.13 -13.49 13.58
C SER A 82 -14.02 -14.74 13.50
N PHE A 83 -13.45 -15.92 13.27
CA PHE A 83 -14.16 -17.20 13.11
C PHE A 83 -15.25 -17.20 12.02
N GLN A 84 -15.10 -16.37 11.00
CA GLN A 84 -16.00 -16.33 9.85
C GLN A 84 -15.50 -17.26 8.73
N PRO A 85 -16.41 -17.93 8.00
CA PRO A 85 -16.03 -18.83 6.93
C PRO A 85 -15.39 -18.08 5.76
N VAL A 86 -14.45 -18.77 5.11
CA VAL A 86 -13.77 -18.37 3.87
C VAL A 86 -13.83 -19.56 2.93
N SER A 87 -14.48 -19.38 1.77
CA SER A 87 -14.45 -20.33 0.66
C SER A 87 -13.45 -19.83 -0.37
N ARG A 88 -12.41 -20.64 -0.61
CA ARG A 88 -11.37 -20.33 -1.58
C ARG A 88 -10.76 -21.61 -2.12
N ASP A 89 -10.78 -21.73 -3.44
CA ASP A 89 -10.01 -22.71 -4.19
C ASP A 89 -9.05 -21.96 -5.10
N TYR A 90 -7.75 -22.17 -4.88
CA TYR A 90 -6.72 -21.51 -5.67
C TYR A 90 -6.57 -22.22 -7.02
N VAL A 91 -6.54 -21.45 -8.11
CA VAL A 91 -6.43 -21.97 -9.46
C VAL A 91 -5.46 -21.13 -10.29
N ASN A 92 -4.59 -21.78 -11.07
CA ASN A 92 -3.69 -21.08 -11.97
C ASN A 92 -4.46 -20.36 -13.08
N LEU A 93 -3.91 -19.29 -13.64
CA LEU A 93 -4.57 -18.45 -14.66
C LEU A 93 -4.96 -19.25 -15.90
N GLU A 94 -4.11 -20.19 -16.31
CA GLU A 94 -4.35 -21.10 -17.45
C GLU A 94 -5.58 -22.00 -17.25
N ASN A 95 -5.97 -22.23 -15.99
CA ASN A 95 -7.14 -23.01 -15.61
C ASN A 95 -8.38 -22.13 -15.35
N ILE A 96 -8.32 -20.85 -15.68
CA ILE A 96 -9.45 -19.91 -15.67
C ILE A 96 -9.84 -19.65 -17.13
N SER A 97 -11.15 -19.58 -17.41
CA SER A 97 -11.63 -19.22 -18.76
C SER A 97 -11.00 -17.88 -19.20
N PRO A 98 -10.45 -17.78 -20.43
CA PRO A 98 -9.79 -16.57 -20.91
C PRO A 98 -10.74 -15.35 -20.95
N HIS A 99 -12.05 -15.59 -20.93
CA HIS A 99 -13.04 -14.53 -20.83
C HIS A 99 -13.00 -13.76 -19.50
N LEU A 100 -12.66 -14.41 -18.39
CA LEU A 100 -12.68 -13.76 -17.08
C LEU A 100 -11.52 -12.76 -16.88
N PRO A 101 -10.25 -13.11 -17.14
CA PRO A 101 -9.15 -12.14 -17.11
C PRO A 101 -9.40 -10.97 -18.07
N LEU A 102 -9.91 -11.24 -19.27
CA LEU A 102 -10.24 -10.20 -20.24
C LEU A 102 -11.38 -9.28 -19.74
N ALA A 103 -12.42 -9.85 -19.13
CA ALA A 103 -13.53 -9.07 -18.57
C ALA A 103 -13.05 -8.15 -17.46
N VAL A 104 -12.24 -8.68 -16.53
CA VAL A 104 -11.65 -7.94 -15.40
C VAL A 104 -10.71 -6.85 -15.88
N LEU A 105 -9.78 -7.16 -16.80
CA LEU A 105 -8.91 -6.17 -17.44
C LEU A 105 -9.76 -5.05 -18.06
N THR A 106 -10.78 -5.40 -18.85
CA THR A 106 -11.60 -4.40 -19.55
C THR A 106 -12.41 -3.51 -18.59
N SER A 107 -12.90 -4.05 -17.47
CA SER A 107 -13.75 -3.32 -16.52
C SER A 107 -12.97 -2.54 -15.47
N GLU A 108 -11.94 -3.14 -14.90
CA GLU A 108 -11.19 -2.60 -13.77
C GLU A 108 -9.99 -1.77 -14.22
N ASP A 109 -9.30 -2.18 -15.29
CA ASP A 109 -8.00 -1.64 -15.66
C ASP A 109 -7.66 -1.86 -17.15
N SER A 110 -8.29 -1.08 -18.03
CA SER A 110 -8.20 -1.31 -19.48
C SER A 110 -6.80 -1.06 -20.06
N ARG A 111 -5.91 -0.41 -19.31
CA ARG A 111 -4.50 -0.17 -19.67
C ARG A 111 -3.54 -1.07 -18.86
N PHE A 112 -4.02 -2.12 -18.21
CA PHE A 112 -3.21 -3.00 -17.36
C PHE A 112 -1.89 -3.47 -17.99
N CYS A 113 -1.91 -3.85 -19.27
CA CYS A 113 -0.71 -4.30 -19.99
C CYS A 113 0.25 -3.16 -20.38
N GLN A 114 -0.15 -1.91 -20.24
CA GLN A 114 0.58 -0.73 -20.74
C GLN A 114 1.26 0.08 -19.63
N HIS A 115 1.00 -0.22 -18.36
CA HIS A 115 1.59 0.52 -17.23
C HIS A 115 2.36 -0.39 -16.25
N GLY A 116 3.27 0.18 -15.47
CA GLY A 116 4.10 -0.52 -14.48
C GLY A 116 3.53 -0.50 -13.07
N GLY A 117 2.26 -0.94 -12.88
CA GLY A 117 1.59 -0.93 -11.58
C GLY A 117 0.56 0.17 -11.37
N VAL A 118 0.87 1.40 -11.78
CA VAL A 118 -0.03 2.57 -11.66
C VAL A 118 -0.27 3.18 -13.04
N ASP A 119 -1.54 3.45 -13.35
CA ASP A 119 -1.94 4.21 -14.53
C ASP A 119 -1.89 5.71 -14.19
N TRP A 120 -0.77 6.35 -14.52
CA TRP A 120 -0.53 7.75 -14.21
C TRP A 120 -1.44 8.71 -14.98
N ASP A 121 -1.86 8.33 -16.20
CA ASP A 121 -2.79 9.13 -16.98
C ASP A 121 -4.17 9.12 -16.32
N ALA A 122 -4.69 7.93 -15.99
CA ALA A 122 -5.97 7.81 -15.30
C ALA A 122 -5.94 8.49 -13.93
N LEU A 123 -4.82 8.37 -13.20
CA LEU A 123 -4.67 9.03 -11.91
C LEU A 123 -4.68 10.55 -12.06
N ARG A 124 -3.96 11.10 -13.05
CA ARG A 124 -3.98 12.55 -13.33
C ARG A 124 -5.36 13.04 -13.72
N GLU A 125 -6.05 12.34 -14.61
CA GLU A 125 -7.41 12.68 -15.02
C GLU A 125 -8.38 12.70 -13.84
N VAL A 126 -8.33 11.68 -12.98
CA VAL A 126 -9.19 11.57 -11.80
C VAL A 126 -8.87 12.63 -10.75
N VAL A 127 -7.60 12.99 -10.56
CA VAL A 127 -7.20 14.07 -9.66
C VAL A 127 -7.59 15.44 -10.22
N ALA A 128 -7.44 15.65 -11.53
CA ALA A 128 -7.81 16.91 -12.18
C ALA A 128 -9.33 17.14 -12.24
N ALA A 129 -10.11 16.06 -12.29
CA ALA A 129 -11.58 16.09 -12.27
C ALA A 129 -12.17 15.91 -10.85
N ALA A 130 -11.33 15.94 -9.81
CA ALA A 130 -11.82 15.85 -8.43
C ALA A 130 -12.33 17.22 -7.98
N ASP A 131 -13.60 17.28 -7.61
CA ASP A 131 -14.22 18.45 -6.98
C ASP A 131 -14.05 18.40 -5.45
N GLU A 132 -14.67 19.33 -4.71
CA GLU A 132 -14.60 19.38 -3.23
C GLU A 132 -15.06 18.07 -2.55
N ASP A 133 -15.95 17.32 -3.20
CA ASP A 133 -16.46 16.02 -2.75
C ASP A 133 -15.56 14.83 -3.15
N GLY A 134 -14.45 15.08 -3.85
CA GLY A 134 -13.53 14.07 -4.37
C GLY A 134 -13.91 13.51 -5.75
N PRO A 135 -13.17 12.50 -6.25
CA PRO A 135 -13.35 12.06 -7.62
C PRO A 135 -14.61 11.23 -7.86
N SER A 136 -15.34 11.53 -8.93
CA SER A 136 -16.57 10.82 -9.35
C SER A 136 -16.33 9.37 -9.82
N ARG A 137 -15.09 9.03 -10.19
CA ARG A 137 -14.65 7.70 -10.64
C ARG A 137 -13.30 7.35 -10.00
N GLY A 138 -13.08 6.07 -9.72
CA GLY A 138 -11.78 5.59 -9.23
C GLY A 138 -10.74 5.37 -10.34
N ALA A 139 -9.47 5.66 -10.05
CA ALA A 139 -8.29 5.34 -10.87
C ALA A 139 -7.48 4.15 -10.29
N SER A 140 -8.14 3.16 -9.68
CA SER A 140 -7.43 2.05 -9.02
C SER A 140 -7.13 0.92 -10.01
N THR A 141 -5.86 0.72 -10.30
CA THR A 141 -5.38 -0.38 -11.16
C THR A 141 -5.48 -1.74 -10.47
N ILE A 142 -5.38 -2.83 -11.25
CA ILE A 142 -5.36 -4.20 -10.71
C ILE A 142 -4.22 -4.40 -9.69
N PRO A 143 -2.98 -3.91 -9.92
CA PRO A 143 -1.90 -3.98 -8.93
C PRO A 143 -2.20 -3.22 -7.64
N MET A 144 -2.83 -2.03 -7.72
CA MET A 144 -3.26 -1.28 -6.52
C MET A 144 -4.32 -2.02 -5.72
N GLN A 145 -5.30 -2.62 -6.40
CA GLN A 145 -6.32 -3.43 -5.74
C GLN A 145 -5.74 -4.70 -5.12
N THR A 146 -4.76 -5.33 -5.78
CA THR A 146 -4.02 -6.48 -5.26
C THR A 146 -3.22 -6.09 -4.02
N ALA A 147 -2.45 -5.00 -4.08
CA ALA A 147 -1.71 -4.45 -2.95
C ALA A 147 -2.63 -4.18 -1.75
N LYS A 148 -3.79 -3.55 -1.99
CA LYS A 148 -4.83 -3.33 -0.98
C LYS A 148 -5.26 -4.64 -0.32
N ASN A 149 -5.57 -5.67 -1.10
CA ASN A 149 -6.11 -6.93 -0.58
C ASN A 149 -5.03 -7.76 0.14
N LEU A 150 -3.77 -7.70 -0.27
CA LEU A 150 -2.70 -8.56 0.26
C LEU A 150 -1.98 -7.97 1.48
N PHE A 151 -1.79 -6.64 1.51
CA PHE A 151 -0.87 -6.01 2.47
C PHE A 151 -1.50 -4.93 3.34
N LEU A 152 -2.69 -4.45 2.98
CA LEU A 152 -3.36 -3.35 3.68
C LEU A 152 -4.61 -3.82 4.40
N TRP A 153 -5.07 -3.02 5.36
CA TRP A 153 -6.25 -3.32 6.17
C TRP A 153 -7.56 -2.87 5.49
N PRO A 154 -8.70 -3.49 5.83
CA PRO A 154 -10.01 -3.00 5.42
C PRO A 154 -10.32 -1.62 6.03
N GLY A 155 -10.81 -0.69 5.22
CA GLY A 155 -11.22 0.65 5.67
C GLY A 155 -11.02 1.71 4.59
N ARG A 156 -11.60 2.91 4.73
CA ARG A 156 -11.36 4.04 3.81
C ARG A 156 -10.47 5.06 4.50
N SER A 157 -9.25 5.26 3.97
CA SER A 157 -8.30 6.27 4.48
C SER A 157 -7.41 6.72 3.33
N TYR A 158 -7.20 8.03 3.22
CA TYR A 158 -6.28 8.62 2.24
C TYR A 158 -4.84 8.14 2.44
N LEU A 159 -4.41 7.97 3.70
CA LEU A 159 -3.09 7.41 4.00
C LEU A 159 -2.96 5.97 3.47
N ARG A 160 -3.96 5.13 3.75
CA ARG A 160 -4.00 3.75 3.22
C ARG A 160 -3.97 3.77 1.70
N LYS A 161 -4.72 4.67 1.07
CA LYS A 161 -4.74 4.83 -0.39
C LYS A 161 -3.36 5.21 -0.93
N GLY A 162 -2.65 6.09 -0.24
CA GLY A 162 -1.27 6.45 -0.57
C GLY A 162 -0.28 5.29 -0.48
N LEU A 163 -0.50 4.33 0.44
CA LEU A 163 0.31 3.12 0.55
C LEU A 163 0.06 2.11 -0.58
N GLU A 164 -1.10 2.13 -1.24
CA GLU A 164 -1.38 1.24 -2.38
C GLU A 164 -0.41 1.51 -3.54
N LEU A 165 -0.03 2.77 -3.79
CA LEU A 165 0.83 3.15 -4.91
C LEU A 165 2.23 2.51 -4.85
N PRO A 166 3.06 2.75 -3.80
CA PRO A 166 4.41 2.18 -3.76
C PRO A 166 4.40 0.66 -3.72
N VAL A 167 3.41 0.04 -3.06
CA VAL A 167 3.28 -1.42 -3.04
C VAL A 167 2.87 -1.97 -4.41
N ALA A 168 1.96 -1.30 -5.12
CA ALA A 168 1.56 -1.68 -6.47
C ALA A 168 2.72 -1.61 -7.47
N LEU A 169 3.50 -0.52 -7.43
CA LEU A 169 4.70 -0.36 -8.24
C LEU A 169 5.73 -1.46 -7.94
N TYR A 170 5.93 -1.77 -6.66
CA TYR A 170 6.82 -2.86 -6.24
C TYR A 170 6.35 -4.22 -6.76
N LEU A 171 5.08 -4.59 -6.56
CA LEU A 171 4.56 -5.89 -7.00
C LEU A 171 4.59 -6.03 -8.52
N ASP A 172 4.23 -4.98 -9.28
CA ASP A 172 4.26 -5.03 -10.74
C ASP A 172 5.69 -5.06 -11.30
N LEU A 173 6.69 -4.58 -10.55
CA LEU A 173 8.10 -4.71 -10.89
C LEU A 173 8.60 -6.16 -10.76
N ILE A 174 8.16 -6.89 -9.72
CA ILE A 174 8.68 -8.23 -9.42
C ILE A 174 7.79 -9.37 -9.95
N TRP A 175 6.52 -9.13 -10.23
CA TRP A 175 5.59 -10.13 -10.76
C TRP A 175 5.32 -9.87 -12.24
N SER A 176 5.22 -10.95 -13.01
CA SER A 176 4.69 -10.85 -14.38
C SER A 176 3.22 -10.41 -14.37
N LYS A 177 2.75 -9.82 -15.48
CA LYS A 177 1.35 -9.43 -15.66
C LYS A 177 0.38 -10.59 -15.48
N GLN A 178 0.77 -11.77 -15.95
CA GLN A 178 0.03 -13.01 -15.71
C GLN A 178 -0.06 -13.35 -14.23
N ARG A 179 1.07 -13.35 -13.51
CA ARG A 179 1.09 -13.67 -12.08
C ARG A 179 0.27 -12.68 -11.27
N MET A 180 0.35 -11.39 -11.62
CA MET A 180 -0.46 -10.34 -11.02
C MET A 180 -1.95 -10.59 -11.23
N MET A 181 -2.38 -10.88 -12.46
CA MET A 181 -3.77 -11.19 -12.78
C MET A 181 -4.24 -12.47 -12.06
N GLU A 182 -3.43 -13.52 -12.05
CA GLU A 182 -3.70 -14.77 -11.34
C GLU A 182 -3.90 -14.53 -9.84
N ALA A 183 -2.97 -13.82 -9.20
CA ALA A 183 -3.06 -13.47 -7.80
C ALA A 183 -4.34 -12.67 -7.53
N TYR A 184 -4.60 -11.62 -8.31
CA TYR A 184 -5.80 -10.79 -8.20
C TYR A 184 -7.08 -11.62 -8.25
N LEU A 185 -7.25 -12.45 -9.29
CA LEU A 185 -8.44 -13.27 -9.49
C LEU A 185 -8.66 -14.28 -8.36
N ASN A 186 -7.58 -14.72 -7.69
CA ASN A 186 -7.62 -15.68 -6.59
C ASN A 186 -7.77 -15.04 -5.19
N VAL A 187 -7.59 -13.72 -5.06
CA VAL A 187 -7.69 -13.01 -3.78
C VAL A 187 -8.79 -11.97 -3.71
N ALA A 188 -9.39 -11.61 -4.86
CA ALA A 188 -10.60 -10.81 -4.91
C ALA A 188 -11.75 -11.52 -4.19
N GLU A 189 -12.55 -10.75 -3.43
CA GLU A 189 -13.79 -11.20 -2.82
C GLU A 189 -14.93 -10.99 -3.82
N TRP A 190 -15.54 -12.08 -4.27
CA TRP A 190 -16.59 -12.10 -5.30
C TRP A 190 -18.01 -12.09 -4.70
N GLY A 191 -18.10 -12.29 -3.39
CA GLY A 191 -19.30 -12.29 -2.57
C GLY A 191 -18.91 -12.56 -1.11
N GLU A 192 -19.86 -12.50 -0.18
CA GLU A 192 -19.55 -12.63 1.24
C GLU A 192 -18.79 -13.93 1.56
N GLY A 193 -17.50 -13.79 1.91
CA GLY A 193 -16.65 -14.93 2.25
C GLY A 193 -16.23 -15.80 1.06
N ILE A 194 -16.49 -15.37 -0.17
CA ILE A 194 -16.16 -16.10 -1.40
C ILE A 194 -14.95 -15.42 -2.04
N PHE A 195 -13.78 -16.04 -1.93
CA PHE A 195 -12.53 -15.52 -2.45
C PHE A 195 -12.04 -16.40 -3.59
N GLY A 196 -11.64 -15.76 -4.69
CA GLY A 196 -11.10 -16.46 -5.84
C GLY A 196 -12.13 -16.82 -6.91
N ALA A 197 -11.67 -16.82 -8.17
CA ALA A 197 -12.49 -17.07 -9.34
C ALA A 197 -13.14 -18.46 -9.36
N GLU A 198 -12.42 -19.50 -8.91
CA GLU A 198 -12.96 -20.87 -8.83
C GLU A 198 -14.12 -20.96 -7.85
N ALA A 199 -13.93 -20.51 -6.62
CA ALA A 199 -14.99 -20.49 -5.61
C ALA A 199 -16.21 -19.69 -6.08
N ALA A 200 -16.00 -18.56 -6.77
CA ALA A 200 -17.07 -17.77 -7.36
C ALA A 200 -17.82 -18.51 -8.47
N ALA A 201 -17.10 -19.15 -9.39
CA ALA A 201 -17.69 -19.92 -10.49
C ALA A 201 -18.55 -21.09 -9.96
N GLN A 202 -18.03 -21.82 -8.98
CA GLN A 202 -18.75 -22.91 -8.32
C GLN A 202 -20.00 -22.38 -7.60
N LYS A 203 -19.87 -21.28 -6.85
CA LYS A 203 -21.00 -20.70 -6.10
C LYS A 203 -22.12 -20.20 -7.00
N TYR A 204 -21.78 -19.42 -8.03
CA TYR A 204 -22.78 -18.70 -8.83
C TYR A 204 -23.28 -19.49 -10.03
N PHE A 205 -22.45 -20.34 -10.63
CA PHE A 205 -22.78 -21.03 -11.88
C PHE A 205 -22.63 -22.55 -11.81
N ARG A 206 -22.21 -23.10 -10.65
CA ARG A 206 -22.07 -24.55 -10.39
C ARG A 206 -21.19 -25.26 -11.41
N LYS A 207 -20.06 -24.63 -11.75
CA LYS A 207 -19.10 -25.15 -12.71
C LYS A 207 -17.70 -24.59 -12.44
N PRO A 208 -16.65 -25.25 -12.94
CA PRO A 208 -15.30 -24.76 -12.76
C PRO A 208 -15.05 -23.46 -13.53
N ALA A 209 -14.12 -22.63 -13.04
CA ALA A 209 -13.79 -21.33 -13.63
C ALA A 209 -13.32 -21.43 -15.09
N ARG A 210 -12.68 -22.55 -15.47
CA ARG A 210 -12.32 -22.86 -16.87
C ARG A 210 -13.51 -22.87 -17.83
N ASN A 211 -14.72 -23.16 -17.35
CA ASN A 211 -15.94 -23.29 -18.15
C ASN A 211 -16.86 -22.06 -18.08
N LEU A 212 -16.36 -20.94 -17.55
CA LEU A 212 -17.10 -19.68 -17.57
C LEU A 212 -17.27 -19.20 -19.01
N THR A 213 -18.52 -18.94 -19.38
CA THR A 213 -18.86 -18.29 -20.65
C THR A 213 -18.49 -16.82 -20.60
N ARG A 214 -18.39 -16.19 -21.77
CA ARG A 214 -18.17 -14.74 -21.89
C ARG A 214 -19.15 -13.91 -21.07
N ARG A 215 -20.43 -14.31 -21.04
CA ARG A 215 -21.48 -13.62 -20.28
C ARG A 215 -21.30 -13.75 -18.77
N GLU A 216 -20.99 -14.94 -18.29
CA GLU A 216 -20.78 -15.18 -16.85
C GLU A 216 -19.51 -14.50 -16.34
N ALA A 217 -18.45 -14.49 -17.16
CA ALA A 217 -17.25 -13.71 -16.89
C ALA A 217 -17.56 -12.20 -16.76
N ALA A 218 -18.37 -11.65 -17.67
CA ALA A 218 -18.79 -10.25 -17.59
C ALA A 218 -19.70 -9.97 -16.38
N LEU A 219 -20.58 -10.89 -16.01
CA LEU A 219 -21.43 -10.78 -14.81
C LEU A 219 -20.59 -10.80 -13.52
N LEU A 220 -19.57 -11.65 -13.45
CA LEU A 220 -18.61 -11.67 -12.35
C LEU A 220 -17.81 -10.38 -12.26
N ALA A 221 -17.17 -9.97 -13.37
CA ALA A 221 -16.34 -8.77 -13.39
C ALA A 221 -17.14 -7.51 -13.00
N THR A 222 -18.37 -7.36 -13.51
CA THR A 222 -19.23 -6.23 -13.15
C THR A 222 -19.79 -6.29 -11.71
N ALA A 223 -19.67 -7.42 -11.02
CA ALA A 223 -20.02 -7.54 -9.61
C ALA A 223 -18.91 -7.06 -8.67
N LEU A 224 -17.63 -7.13 -9.07
CA LEU A 224 -16.45 -6.79 -8.25
C LEU A 224 -16.50 -5.44 -7.52
N PRO A 225 -17.07 -4.35 -8.09
CA PRO A 225 -17.15 -3.08 -7.37
C PRO A 225 -18.10 -3.14 -6.15
N ASN A 226 -19.10 -4.03 -6.16
CA ASN A 226 -20.09 -4.18 -5.09
C ASN A 226 -20.49 -5.66 -4.92
N PRO A 227 -19.57 -6.54 -4.49
CA PRO A 227 -19.74 -7.99 -4.54
C PRO A 227 -20.77 -8.51 -3.53
N LEU A 228 -21.01 -7.75 -2.45
CA LEU A 228 -22.03 -8.08 -1.44
C LEU A 228 -23.47 -7.77 -1.92
N VAL A 229 -23.62 -6.90 -2.93
CA VAL A 229 -24.93 -6.43 -3.41
C VAL A 229 -25.28 -7.05 -4.76
N ARG A 230 -24.29 -7.21 -5.65
CA ARG A 230 -24.50 -7.73 -7.01
C ARG A 230 -24.36 -9.24 -7.00
N ASN A 231 -25.42 -9.96 -7.35
CA ASN A 231 -25.41 -11.42 -7.47
C ASN A 231 -25.28 -11.85 -8.95
N PRO A 232 -24.12 -12.38 -9.37
CA PRO A 232 -23.89 -12.84 -10.75
C PRO A 232 -24.85 -13.94 -11.23
N SER A 233 -25.34 -14.80 -10.32
CA SER A 233 -26.28 -15.87 -10.65
C SER A 233 -27.73 -15.40 -10.81
N ARG A 234 -28.06 -14.22 -10.24
CA ARG A 234 -29.39 -13.61 -10.27
C ARG A 234 -29.27 -12.10 -10.51
N PRO A 235 -28.76 -11.68 -11.68
CA PRO A 235 -28.45 -10.28 -11.92
C PRO A 235 -29.73 -9.45 -12.08
N SER A 236 -29.76 -8.29 -11.44
CA SER A 236 -30.82 -7.29 -11.67
C SER A 236 -30.80 -6.79 -13.12
N ALA A 237 -31.87 -6.12 -13.57
CA ALA A 237 -31.91 -5.52 -14.91
C ALA A 237 -30.70 -4.59 -15.15
N ARG A 238 -30.34 -3.76 -14.16
CA ARG A 238 -29.18 -2.87 -14.23
C ARG A 238 -27.87 -3.66 -14.34
N HIS A 239 -27.69 -4.71 -13.54
CA HIS A 239 -26.47 -5.54 -13.59
C HIS A 239 -26.34 -6.26 -14.94
N ARG A 240 -27.43 -6.77 -15.51
CA ARG A 240 -27.44 -7.34 -16.87
C ARG A 240 -26.97 -6.31 -17.89
N VAL A 241 -27.52 -5.10 -17.90
CA VAL A 241 -27.11 -4.04 -18.83
C VAL A 241 -25.62 -3.71 -18.69
N LEU A 242 -25.08 -3.68 -17.46
CA LEU A 242 -23.64 -3.48 -17.24
C LEU A 242 -22.81 -4.61 -17.85
N ALA A 243 -23.21 -5.87 -17.65
CA ALA A 243 -22.51 -7.02 -18.21
C ALA A 243 -22.56 -7.04 -19.75
N GLU A 244 -23.70 -6.72 -20.36
CA GLU A 244 -23.83 -6.62 -21.83
C GLU A 244 -22.90 -5.51 -22.39
N ARG A 245 -22.86 -4.33 -21.74
CA ARG A 245 -21.93 -3.26 -22.12
C ARG A 245 -20.46 -3.67 -21.97
N LEU A 246 -20.14 -4.39 -20.91
CA LEU A 246 -18.78 -4.90 -20.71
C LEU A 246 -18.42 -5.90 -21.81
N MET A 247 -19.30 -6.83 -22.15
CA MET A 247 -19.07 -7.78 -23.23
C MET A 247 -18.75 -7.05 -24.54
N ALA A 248 -19.55 -6.05 -24.93
CA ALA A 248 -19.26 -5.27 -26.14
C ALA A 248 -17.86 -4.61 -26.10
N ARG A 249 -17.42 -4.12 -24.95
CA ARG A 249 -16.07 -3.53 -24.78
C ARG A 249 -14.94 -4.56 -24.81
N MET A 250 -15.19 -5.79 -24.37
CA MET A 250 -14.17 -6.86 -24.37
C MET A 250 -13.68 -7.21 -25.79
N GLU A 251 -14.53 -7.06 -26.81
CA GLU A 251 -14.13 -7.27 -28.22
C GLU A 251 -13.01 -6.31 -28.64
N GLY A 252 -13.12 -5.02 -28.29
CA GLY A 252 -12.09 -4.03 -28.58
C GLY A 252 -10.84 -4.15 -27.69
N ALA A 253 -10.95 -4.79 -26.53
CA ALA A 253 -9.84 -4.95 -25.58
C ALA A 253 -8.98 -6.19 -25.84
N ALA A 254 -9.51 -7.20 -26.52
CA ALA A 254 -8.81 -8.48 -26.76
C ALA A 254 -7.43 -8.34 -27.44
N PRO A 255 -7.20 -7.42 -28.41
CA PRO A 255 -5.87 -7.20 -28.98
C PRO A 255 -4.85 -6.63 -27.99
N PHE A 256 -5.29 -6.00 -26.91
CA PHE A 256 -4.42 -5.36 -25.91
C PHE A 256 -4.20 -6.23 -24.67
N SER A 257 -4.69 -7.47 -24.67
CA SER A 257 -4.53 -8.41 -23.55
C SER A 257 -3.37 -9.40 -23.73
N ASP A 258 -2.45 -9.14 -24.67
CA ASP A 258 -1.36 -10.06 -25.00
C ASP A 258 -0.40 -10.31 -23.82
N CYS A 259 -0.29 -9.36 -22.88
CA CYS A 259 0.51 -9.56 -21.67
C CYS A 259 -0.01 -10.68 -20.73
N LEU A 260 -1.22 -11.19 -20.99
CA LEU A 260 -1.83 -12.31 -20.27
C LEU A 260 -1.63 -13.66 -20.97
N LYS A 261 -1.06 -13.69 -22.19
CA LYS A 261 -0.75 -14.91 -22.94
C LYS A 261 0.66 -15.36 -22.61
N ASN A 262 0.90 -16.68 -22.62
CA ASN A 262 2.23 -17.30 -22.47
C ASN A 262 3.12 -17.03 -23.67
#